data_AF-A0A101N0N6-F1
#
_entry.id   AF-A0A101N0N6-F1
#
_cell.length_a   1.000
_cell.length_b   1.000
_cell.length_c   1.000
_cell.angle_alpha   90.00
_cell.angle_beta   90.00
_cell.angle_gamma   90.00
#
_symmetry.space_group_name_H-M   'P 1'
#
loop_
_entity.id
_entity.type
_entity.pdbx_description
1 polymer ?
#
loop_
_entity_poly.entity_id
_entity_poly.type
_entity_poly.pdbx_seq_one_letter_code
_entity_poly.pdbx_strand_id
1 'polypeptide(L)'
;MPTTKPIPRTSPWLRRPVIIAMTALLVTPAASACGSDTGAGGTSPGTGRPSAATTPSTPGIPSAGGTGGTGTPSGPNGGGTPGTSTPPVPPSPPRGTQHQVRASVYFLHGEKISPAPRTVTPPATAAGALRALLAGPSRYERGQRRTTAIPSGTALRSIVVCRHVATVDMSGRYDDGGGSLSMRARLAQVVFTATRFPAIEKVRFKVDGKPVTSFGGEGIVLNGPVGRADFEELAPLVLVESPLIGDTVRMPVRVWGSANTFEATFRLKITDAAGHTAADVYATATSGSGTRGTFDVTIPYRATRSGSGLLTAYWNSLEDGHAVTEDTVPVTVMR
;
A
#
# COMPACT_ATOMS: atom_id res chain seq x y z
N MET A 1 55.82 50.63 9.75
CA MET A 1 55.09 50.90 8.49
C MET A 1 55.75 50.07 7.39
N PRO A 2 55.02 49.47 6.42
CA PRO A 2 53.58 49.35 6.28
C PRO A 2 53.07 47.90 6.32
N THR A 3 51.79 47.82 6.67
CA THR A 3 50.86 46.70 6.73
C THR A 3 50.33 46.38 5.32
N THR A 4 50.05 45.12 5.01
CA THR A 4 49.13 44.79 3.91
C THR A 4 48.32 43.54 4.24
N LYS A 5 47.01 43.74 4.31
CA LYS A 5 45.96 42.76 4.64
C LYS A 5 45.25 42.42 3.33
N PRO A 6 44.94 41.15 3.00
CA PRO A 6 44.08 40.86 1.86
C PRO A 6 42.59 40.90 2.23
N ILE A 7 41.82 41.45 1.29
CA ILE A 7 40.38 41.73 1.29
C ILE A 7 39.59 40.47 0.87
N PRO A 8 38.40 40.18 1.44
CA PRO A 8 37.55 39.07 0.99
C PRO A 8 36.74 39.43 -0.27
N ARG A 9 36.65 38.49 -1.22
CA ARG A 9 35.84 38.59 -2.44
C ARG A 9 34.37 38.36 -2.12
N THR A 10 33.55 39.40 -2.23
CA THR A 10 32.09 39.30 -2.27
C THR A 10 31.64 39.06 -3.71
N SER A 11 30.80 38.04 -3.93
CA SER A 11 30.14 37.78 -5.22
C SER A 11 28.77 38.44 -5.23
N PRO A 12 28.42 39.29 -6.22
CA PRO A 12 27.08 39.81 -6.36
C PRO A 12 26.19 38.84 -7.15
N TRP A 13 25.22 38.24 -6.45
CA TRP A 13 24.06 37.58 -7.05
C TRP A 13 23.16 38.65 -7.70
N LEU A 14 23.11 38.69 -9.03
CA LEU A 14 22.10 39.45 -9.76
C LEU A 14 20.79 38.65 -9.78
N ARG A 15 19.80 39.13 -9.03
CA ARG A 15 18.39 38.73 -9.18
C ARG A 15 17.83 39.39 -10.44
N ARG A 16 17.29 38.60 -11.37
CA ARG A 16 16.42 39.11 -12.44
C ARG A 16 15.05 38.43 -12.33
N PRO A 17 13.95 39.20 -12.29
CA PRO A 17 12.60 38.64 -12.24
C PRO A 17 12.17 38.20 -13.65
N VAL A 18 11.67 36.97 -13.78
CA VAL A 18 11.01 36.50 -15.00
C VAL A 18 9.53 36.92 -14.91
N ILE A 19 9.12 37.78 -15.84
CA ILE A 19 7.73 38.18 -16.05
C ILE A 19 7.07 37.06 -16.85
N ILE A 20 6.12 36.34 -16.24
CA ILE A 20 5.26 35.37 -16.93
C ILE A 20 4.01 36.11 -17.41
N ALA A 21 3.87 36.26 -18.72
CA ALA A 21 2.65 36.74 -19.35
C ALA A 21 1.62 35.59 -19.42
N MET A 22 0.59 35.63 -18.57
CA MET A 22 -0.58 34.75 -18.66
C MET A 22 -1.49 35.25 -19.80
N THR A 23 -1.61 34.46 -20.87
CA THR A 23 -2.70 34.60 -21.84
C THR A 23 -3.81 33.64 -21.44
N ALA A 24 -4.89 34.20 -20.89
CA ALA A 24 -6.13 33.48 -20.58
C ALA A 24 -6.97 33.33 -21.85
N LEU A 25 -7.19 32.09 -22.31
CA LEU A 25 -8.18 31.78 -23.33
C LEU A 25 -9.45 31.28 -22.63
N LEU A 26 -10.46 32.14 -22.56
CA LEU A 26 -11.82 31.78 -22.17
C LEU A 26 -12.42 30.86 -23.23
N VAL A 27 -12.89 29.69 -22.82
CA VAL A 27 -13.86 28.88 -23.57
C VAL A 27 -15.12 28.76 -22.72
N THR A 28 -16.20 29.36 -23.22
CA THR A 28 -17.55 29.28 -22.67
C THR A 28 -18.23 27.97 -23.09
N PRO A 29 -18.95 27.27 -22.18
CA PRO A 29 -19.89 26.23 -22.59
C PRO A 29 -21.29 26.83 -22.84
N ALA A 30 -21.85 26.53 -24.01
CA ALA A 30 -23.24 26.81 -24.35
C ALA A 30 -24.18 25.85 -23.58
N ALA A 31 -25.19 26.43 -22.94
CA ALA A 31 -26.30 25.71 -22.35
C ALA A 31 -27.24 25.16 -23.44
N SER A 32 -27.79 23.96 -23.21
CA SER A 32 -29.04 23.53 -23.83
C SER A 32 -29.91 22.88 -22.76
N ALA A 33 -31.10 23.45 -22.63
CA ALA A 33 -32.16 23.10 -21.70
C ALA A 33 -33.27 22.32 -22.44
N CYS A 34 -34.27 21.92 -21.65
CA CYS A 34 -35.54 21.25 -21.99
C CYS A 34 -35.46 19.71 -22.03
N GLY A 35 -36.35 18.96 -21.39
CA GLY A 35 -37.61 19.33 -20.74
C GLY A 35 -38.15 18.20 -19.87
N SER A 36 -39.10 18.60 -19.02
CA SER A 36 -39.93 17.84 -18.09
C SER A 36 -40.91 16.90 -18.79
N ASP A 37 -41.29 15.80 -18.13
CA ASP A 37 -42.69 15.41 -18.11
C ASP A 37 -43.11 14.60 -16.87
N THR A 38 -44.33 14.90 -16.46
CA THR A 38 -45.08 14.58 -15.24
C THR A 38 -45.94 13.31 -15.37
N GLY A 39 -46.27 12.70 -14.22
CA GLY A 39 -47.43 11.80 -14.04
C GLY A 39 -47.11 10.56 -13.21
N ALA A 40 -47.33 10.51 -11.88
CA ALA A 40 -48.59 10.44 -11.12
C ALA A 40 -49.17 9.02 -10.97
N GLY A 41 -49.33 8.58 -9.69
CA GLY A 41 -50.40 7.70 -9.23
C GLY A 41 -49.99 6.32 -8.69
N GLY A 42 -50.33 6.00 -7.43
CA GLY A 42 -50.46 4.60 -6.98
C GLY A 42 -50.13 4.25 -5.51
N THR A 43 -50.92 4.76 -4.58
CA THR A 43 -51.33 4.26 -3.24
C THR A 43 -50.84 2.88 -2.70
N SER A 44 -50.06 2.89 -1.60
CA SER A 44 -50.24 2.28 -0.24
C SER A 44 -50.54 0.75 -0.02
N PRO A 45 -50.45 0.19 1.22
CA PRO A 45 -49.48 -0.87 1.55
C PRO A 45 -50.11 -2.17 2.11
N GLY A 46 -49.34 -3.27 2.10
CA GLY A 46 -49.77 -4.56 2.67
C GLY A 46 -48.74 -5.17 3.60
N THR A 47 -49.00 -5.08 4.90
CA THR A 47 -48.34 -5.80 6.00
C THR A 47 -48.73 -7.28 6.04
N GLY A 48 -47.78 -8.18 6.37
CA GLY A 48 -48.08 -9.56 6.74
C GLY A 48 -46.86 -10.33 7.26
N ARG A 49 -46.83 -10.58 8.58
CA ARG A 49 -45.86 -11.39 9.34
C ARG A 49 -46.34 -12.88 9.39
N PRO A 50 -45.48 -13.90 9.61
CA PRO A 50 -45.81 -15.29 9.30
C PRO A 50 -46.38 -16.09 10.50
N SER A 51 -46.99 -17.23 10.18
CA SER A 51 -47.43 -18.33 11.05
C SER A 51 -47.40 -19.59 10.18
N ALA A 52 -47.24 -20.82 10.63
CA ALA A 52 -46.76 -21.47 11.85
C ALA A 52 -46.55 -22.96 11.46
N ALA A 53 -45.90 -23.71 12.33
CA ALA A 53 -45.51 -25.12 12.15
C ALA A 53 -46.68 -26.10 11.90
N THR A 54 -46.37 -27.23 11.25
CA THR A 54 -47.16 -28.48 11.35
C THR A 54 -46.26 -29.69 11.10
N THR A 55 -46.19 -30.59 12.08
CA THR A 55 -45.92 -32.04 11.96
C THR A 55 -47.28 -32.78 12.01
N PRO A 56 -47.46 -34.02 11.51
CA PRO A 56 -47.10 -35.22 12.31
C PRO A 56 -46.81 -36.55 11.53
N SER A 57 -46.40 -37.55 12.34
CA SER A 57 -46.67 -39.02 12.28
C SER A 57 -45.81 -40.02 11.47
N THR A 58 -45.23 -40.94 12.26
CA THR A 58 -44.61 -42.30 12.14
C THR A 58 -45.60 -43.38 11.60
N PRO A 59 -45.36 -44.73 11.51
CA PRO A 59 -44.31 -45.62 12.09
C PRO A 59 -43.81 -46.89 11.30
N GLY A 60 -42.79 -47.59 11.85
CA GLY A 60 -42.48 -49.01 11.53
C GLY A 60 -41.14 -49.58 12.07
N ILE A 61 -41.21 -50.50 13.05
CA ILE A 61 -40.19 -51.31 13.80
C ILE A 61 -40.31 -52.79 13.29
N PRO A 62 -39.38 -53.79 13.41
CA PRO A 62 -38.59 -54.32 14.57
C PRO A 62 -37.12 -54.74 14.27
N SER A 63 -36.17 -55.08 15.17
CA SER A 63 -35.99 -55.50 16.59
C SER A 63 -35.40 -56.91 16.68
N ALA A 64 -34.22 -57.05 17.31
CA ALA A 64 -33.64 -58.21 18.03
C ALA A 64 -32.15 -57.88 18.32
N GLY A 65 -31.50 -58.14 19.46
CA GLY A 65 -31.81 -58.81 20.73
C GLY A 65 -30.49 -59.24 21.40
N GLY A 66 -30.41 -59.20 22.74
CA GLY A 66 -29.50 -60.01 23.57
C GLY A 66 -28.28 -59.30 24.21
N THR A 67 -28.36 -58.84 25.47
CA THR A 67 -27.95 -59.44 26.78
C THR A 67 -26.45 -59.54 27.08
N GLY A 68 -26.09 -59.14 28.31
CA GLY A 68 -24.72 -58.93 28.81
C GLY A 68 -24.09 -60.13 29.54
N GLY A 69 -22.91 -59.90 30.12
CA GLY A 69 -22.19 -60.87 30.95
C GLY A 69 -20.77 -60.45 31.30
N THR A 70 -20.52 -60.21 32.59
CA THR A 70 -19.24 -59.91 33.26
C THR A 70 -18.45 -61.18 33.61
N GLY A 71 -17.11 -61.10 33.66
CA GLY A 71 -16.26 -62.11 34.31
C GLY A 71 -14.74 -61.99 34.05
N THR A 72 -13.98 -61.80 35.13
CA THR A 72 -12.50 -62.00 35.32
C THR A 72 -12.36 -63.10 36.41
N PRO A 73 -11.22 -63.79 36.74
CA PRO A 73 -9.78 -63.46 36.54
C PRO A 73 -8.74 -64.62 36.37
N SER A 74 -7.43 -64.26 36.37
CA SER A 74 -6.20 -65.00 36.78
C SER A 74 -5.68 -66.16 35.89
N GLY A 75 -4.45 -66.19 35.30
CA GLY A 75 -3.05 -66.10 35.78
C GLY A 75 -2.29 -67.40 35.35
N PRO A 76 -0.93 -67.56 35.26
CA PRO A 76 0.15 -66.77 35.85
C PRO A 76 1.43 -66.50 34.98
N ASN A 77 2.26 -65.62 35.55
CA ASN A 77 3.68 -65.28 35.40
C ASN A 77 4.67 -66.12 34.56
N GLY A 78 5.52 -65.38 33.83
CA GLY A 78 6.92 -65.72 33.54
C GLY A 78 7.72 -64.42 33.36
N GLY A 79 8.64 -64.12 34.28
CA GLY A 79 9.33 -62.84 34.41
C GLY A 79 10.48 -62.62 33.42
N GLY A 80 10.63 -61.37 32.98
CA GLY A 80 11.78 -60.85 32.25
C GLY A 80 11.88 -59.33 32.50
N THR A 81 13.00 -58.89 33.05
CA THR A 81 13.33 -57.52 33.44
C THR A 81 13.25 -56.55 32.26
N PRO A 82 12.45 -55.46 32.28
CA PRO A 82 12.49 -54.44 31.23
C PRO A 82 13.56 -53.38 31.54
N GLY A 83 14.47 -53.17 30.58
CA GLY A 83 15.34 -52.00 30.54
C GLY A 83 14.53 -50.71 30.39
N THR A 84 14.98 -49.66 31.06
CA THR A 84 14.42 -48.31 30.97
C THR A 84 14.64 -47.75 29.56
N SER A 85 13.65 -47.89 28.68
CA SER A 85 13.56 -47.17 27.42
C SER A 85 12.58 -46.01 27.55
N THR A 86 13.10 -44.77 27.53
CA THR A 86 12.30 -43.55 27.46
C THR A 86 11.41 -43.57 26.19
N PRO A 87 10.10 -43.28 26.28
CA PRO A 87 9.23 -43.23 25.12
C PRO A 87 9.69 -42.14 24.13
N PRO A 88 9.65 -42.37 22.80
CA PRO A 88 9.93 -41.34 21.83
C PRO A 88 8.83 -40.26 21.87
N VAL A 89 9.24 -39.00 21.97
CA VAL A 89 8.37 -37.83 21.86
C VAL A 89 7.72 -37.85 20.47
N PRO A 90 6.38 -37.79 20.35
CA PRO A 90 5.74 -37.75 19.04
C PRO A 90 6.18 -36.49 18.28
N PRO A 91 6.44 -36.57 16.97
CA PRO A 91 6.80 -35.41 16.18
C PRO A 91 5.67 -34.39 16.24
N SER A 92 6.00 -33.15 16.62
CA SER A 92 5.09 -32.02 16.52
C SER A 92 4.53 -31.93 15.10
N PRO A 93 3.22 -31.72 14.92
CA PRO A 93 2.64 -31.60 13.59
C PRO A 93 3.35 -30.48 12.82
N PRO A 94 3.57 -30.64 11.50
CA PRO A 94 4.17 -29.59 10.69
C PRO A 94 3.34 -28.32 10.88
N ARG A 95 3.99 -27.26 11.35
CA ARG A 95 3.38 -25.92 11.45
C ARG A 95 2.92 -25.59 10.03
N GLY A 96 1.61 -25.69 9.80
CA GLY A 96 1.02 -25.48 8.49
C GLY A 96 1.60 -24.20 7.90
N THR A 97 2.15 -24.29 6.71
CA THR A 97 2.58 -23.13 5.94
C THR A 97 1.32 -22.30 5.69
N GLN A 98 1.00 -21.39 6.60
CA GLN A 98 0.02 -20.37 6.34
C GLN A 98 0.50 -19.70 5.06
N HIS A 99 -0.23 -19.92 3.96
CA HIS A 99 0.03 -19.23 2.69
C HIS A 99 0.21 -17.77 3.05
N GLN A 100 1.28 -17.11 2.62
CA GLN A 100 1.51 -15.71 2.92
C GLN A 100 1.13 -14.93 1.67
N VAL A 101 0.35 -13.87 1.80
CA VAL A 101 0.04 -12.99 0.67
C VAL A 101 0.89 -11.72 0.80
N ARG A 102 1.46 -11.29 -0.32
CA ARG A 102 2.20 -10.02 -0.39
C ARG A 102 1.20 -8.86 -0.48
N ALA A 103 1.33 -7.93 0.44
CA ALA A 103 0.75 -6.60 0.37
C ALA A 103 1.87 -5.57 0.13
N SER A 104 1.51 -4.36 -0.25
CA SER A 104 2.41 -3.21 -0.20
C SER A 104 1.90 -2.20 0.83
N VAL A 105 2.84 -1.55 1.51
CA VAL A 105 2.59 -0.40 2.38
C VAL A 105 3.45 0.76 1.89
N TYR A 106 3.06 1.99 2.21
CA TYR A 106 3.71 3.18 1.66
C TYR A 106 4.43 3.94 2.77
N PHE A 107 5.75 3.97 2.67
CA PHE A 107 6.64 4.74 3.53
C PHE A 107 7.11 6.01 2.82
N LEU A 108 7.98 6.77 3.47
CA LEU A 108 8.66 7.90 2.87
C LEU A 108 10.06 7.49 2.43
N HIS A 109 10.50 7.99 1.28
CA HIS A 109 11.89 7.99 0.83
C HIS A 109 12.28 9.45 0.55
N GLY A 110 13.04 10.03 1.49
CA GLY A 110 13.12 11.49 1.58
C GLY A 110 11.75 12.08 1.95
N GLU A 111 11.25 12.98 1.12
CA GLU A 111 9.94 13.64 1.31
C GLU A 111 8.82 13.00 0.47
N LYS A 112 9.14 11.96 -0.30
CA LYS A 112 8.22 11.33 -1.26
C LYS A 112 7.71 9.98 -0.79
N ILE A 113 6.50 9.63 -1.19
CA ILE A 113 5.88 8.33 -0.95
C ILE A 113 6.62 7.24 -1.73
N SER A 114 6.93 6.13 -1.07
CA SER A 114 7.65 4.98 -1.63
C SER A 114 7.04 3.66 -1.13
N PRO A 115 6.64 2.75 -2.02
CA PRO A 115 6.02 1.49 -1.63
C PRO A 115 7.08 0.48 -1.16
N ALA A 116 6.70 -0.31 -0.16
CA ALA A 116 7.51 -1.36 0.44
C ALA A 116 6.70 -2.65 0.59
N PRO A 117 7.34 -3.82 0.43
CA PRO A 117 6.64 -5.09 0.51
C PRO A 117 6.30 -5.42 1.96
N ARG A 118 5.11 -5.98 2.17
CA ARG A 118 4.72 -6.59 3.44
C ARG A 118 4.16 -7.96 3.25
N THR A 119 4.58 -8.84 4.13
CA THR A 119 3.98 -10.16 4.23
C THR A 119 2.85 -10.09 5.23
N VAL A 120 1.65 -10.43 4.79
CA VAL A 120 0.47 -10.52 5.66
C VAL A 120 -0.10 -11.93 5.62
N THR A 121 -0.59 -12.39 6.77
CA THR A 121 -1.39 -13.61 6.82
C THR A 121 -2.67 -13.39 6.01
N PRO A 122 -3.05 -14.29 5.10
CA PRO A 122 -4.24 -14.17 4.29
C PRO A 122 -5.52 -14.21 5.13
N PRO A 123 -6.57 -13.51 4.67
CA PRO A 123 -6.57 -12.66 3.48
C PRO A 123 -5.73 -11.38 3.68
N ALA A 124 -5.04 -10.93 2.63
CA ALA A 124 -4.44 -9.61 2.65
C ALA A 124 -5.56 -8.57 2.68
N THR A 125 -5.78 -7.97 3.84
CA THR A 125 -6.84 -6.97 4.06
C THR A 125 -6.26 -5.58 4.20
N ALA A 126 -7.06 -4.56 3.88
CA ALA A 126 -6.70 -3.16 4.17
C ALA A 126 -6.36 -2.95 5.65
N ALA A 127 -7.09 -3.62 6.56
CA ALA A 127 -6.78 -3.62 7.99
C ALA A 127 -5.37 -4.18 8.29
N GLY A 128 -5.01 -5.32 7.68
CA GLY A 128 -3.69 -5.93 7.83
C GLY A 128 -2.56 -5.05 7.28
N ALA A 129 -2.75 -4.47 6.10
CA ALA A 129 -1.78 -3.56 5.49
C ALA A 129 -1.58 -2.29 6.33
N LEU A 130 -2.66 -1.68 6.83
CA LEU A 130 -2.56 -0.52 7.72
C LEU A 130 -1.87 -0.87 9.04
N ARG A 131 -2.15 -2.02 9.66
CA ARG A 131 -1.39 -2.45 10.85
C ARG A 131 0.10 -2.64 10.54
N ALA A 132 0.44 -3.18 9.37
CA ALA A 132 1.82 -3.33 8.94
C ALA A 132 2.50 -1.97 8.69
N LEU A 133 1.77 -0.97 8.18
CA LEU A 133 2.24 0.41 8.05
C LEU A 133 2.51 1.04 9.42
N LEU A 134 1.57 0.90 10.37
CA LEU A 134 1.69 1.45 11.73
C LEU A 134 2.83 0.82 12.54
N ALA A 135 3.20 -0.43 12.23
CA ALA A 135 4.39 -1.07 12.80
C ALA A 135 5.71 -0.39 12.37
N GLY A 136 5.67 0.48 11.36
CA GLY A 136 6.82 1.23 10.87
C GLY A 136 7.76 0.40 9.99
N PRO A 137 8.81 1.04 9.43
CA PRO A 137 9.71 0.40 8.48
C PRO A 137 10.60 -0.67 9.15
N SER A 138 10.83 -1.78 8.44
CA SER A 138 11.69 -2.87 8.89
C SER A 138 13.18 -2.47 8.92
N ARG A 139 14.05 -3.32 9.48
CA ARG A 139 15.51 -3.06 9.45
C ARG A 139 16.03 -2.93 8.02
N TYR A 140 15.58 -3.80 7.11
CA TYR A 140 15.97 -3.75 5.71
C TYR A 140 15.49 -2.45 5.05
N GLU A 141 14.21 -2.10 5.22
CA GLU A 141 13.62 -0.91 4.63
C GLU A 141 14.31 0.37 5.14
N ARG A 142 14.63 0.46 6.44
CA ARG A 142 15.42 1.56 7.01
C ARG A 142 16.84 1.62 6.42
N GLY A 143 17.47 0.47 6.18
CA GLY A 143 18.75 0.39 5.47
C GLY A 143 18.66 0.94 4.04
N GLN A 144 17.47 0.87 3.43
CA GLN A 144 17.15 1.50 2.15
C GLN A 144 16.58 2.93 2.33
N ARG A 145 16.81 3.60 3.46
CA ARG A 145 16.37 4.98 3.73
C ARG A 145 14.85 5.19 3.73
N ARG A 146 14.06 4.15 4.00
CA ARG A 146 12.60 4.30 4.19
C ARG A 146 12.28 4.74 5.61
N THR A 147 11.48 5.79 5.74
CA THR A 147 11.08 6.41 7.00
C THR A 147 9.55 6.49 7.11
N THR A 148 9.03 6.90 8.27
CA THR A 148 7.59 7.10 8.48
C THR A 148 7.34 8.38 9.28
N ALA A 149 6.29 9.12 8.92
CA ALA A 149 5.82 10.28 9.66
C ALA A 149 4.75 9.92 10.72
N ILE A 150 4.35 8.65 10.78
CA ILE A 150 3.39 8.12 11.76
C ILE A 150 4.08 7.94 13.12
N PRO A 151 3.57 8.56 14.20
CA PRO A 151 4.13 8.42 15.54
C PRO A 151 4.10 6.96 16.00
N SER A 152 5.19 6.53 16.64
CA SER A 152 5.25 5.22 17.27
C SER A 152 4.16 5.09 18.34
N GLY A 153 3.59 3.88 18.43
CA GLY A 153 2.47 3.59 19.33
C GLY A 153 1.09 3.96 18.79
N THR A 154 0.99 4.51 17.57
CA THR A 154 -0.32 4.69 16.91
C THR A 154 -0.99 3.33 16.69
N ALA A 155 -2.25 3.21 17.09
CA ALA A 155 -3.06 2.01 16.92
C ALA A 155 -4.21 2.22 15.92
N LEU A 156 -4.47 1.20 15.09
CA LEU A 156 -5.68 1.11 14.28
C LEU A 156 -6.81 0.55 15.15
N ARG A 157 -7.81 1.38 15.46
CA ARG A 157 -8.97 1.00 16.28
C ARG A 157 -10.02 0.27 15.43
N SER A 158 -10.34 0.83 14.27
CA SER A 158 -11.28 0.20 13.33
C SER A 158 -11.04 0.64 11.89
N ILE A 159 -11.52 -0.17 10.95
CA ILE A 159 -11.65 0.19 9.54
C ILE A 159 -12.98 -0.36 9.01
N VAL A 160 -13.74 0.48 8.33
CA VAL A 160 -15.01 0.11 7.69
C VAL A 160 -14.99 0.62 6.25
N VAL A 161 -15.24 -0.26 5.29
CA VAL A 161 -15.27 0.10 3.87
C VAL A 161 -16.71 0.14 3.38
N CYS A 162 -17.14 1.31 2.91
CA CYS A 162 -18.47 1.53 2.34
C CYS A 162 -18.34 2.35 1.06
N ARG A 163 -18.89 1.85 -0.07
CA ARG A 163 -18.92 2.57 -1.36
C ARG A 163 -17.58 3.21 -1.74
N HIS A 164 -16.53 2.39 -1.84
CA HIS A 164 -15.16 2.80 -2.16
C HIS A 164 -14.47 3.76 -1.18
N VAL A 165 -15.08 4.03 -0.02
CA VAL A 165 -14.49 4.85 1.04
C VAL A 165 -14.16 3.99 2.25
N ALA A 166 -12.89 3.97 2.65
CA ALA A 166 -12.46 3.39 3.91
C ALA A 166 -12.54 4.44 5.03
N THR A 167 -13.42 4.24 6.00
CA THR A 167 -13.39 5.01 7.25
C THR A 167 -12.39 4.35 8.19
N VAL A 168 -11.29 5.04 8.48
CA VAL A 168 -10.15 4.55 9.27
C VAL A 168 -10.11 5.30 10.59
N ASP A 169 -10.29 4.57 11.70
CA ASP A 169 -10.22 5.12 13.06
C ASP A 169 -8.89 4.75 13.72
N MET A 170 -8.14 5.77 14.13
CA MET A 170 -6.85 5.63 14.79
C MET A 170 -6.90 6.14 16.23
N SER A 171 -5.97 5.70 17.07
CA SER A 171 -5.77 6.26 18.41
C SER A 171 -5.35 7.74 18.36
N GLY A 172 -5.62 8.49 19.43
CA GLY A 172 -5.17 9.88 19.63
C GLY A 172 -3.71 10.14 19.27
N ARG A 173 -2.83 9.17 19.53
CA ARG A 173 -1.40 9.20 19.17
C ARG A 173 -1.13 9.54 17.69
N TYR A 174 -2.08 9.27 16.80
CA TYR A 174 -1.96 9.59 15.38
C TYR A 174 -1.90 11.09 15.11
N ASP A 175 -2.45 11.92 15.99
CA ASP A 175 -2.47 13.39 15.86
C ASP A 175 -1.24 14.06 16.50
N ASP A 176 -0.43 13.29 17.23
CA ASP A 176 0.68 13.84 18.01
C ASP A 176 1.83 14.34 17.14
N GLY A 177 2.22 15.60 17.36
CA GLY A 177 3.49 16.19 16.95
C GLY A 177 3.75 16.32 15.45
N GLY A 178 4.85 17.01 15.13
CA GLY A 178 5.29 17.31 13.77
C GLY A 178 4.69 18.60 13.21
N GLY A 179 5.38 19.22 12.25
CA GLY A 179 4.85 20.36 11.49
C GLY A 179 3.96 19.92 10.32
N SER A 180 3.40 20.88 9.59
CA SER A 180 2.38 20.66 8.55
C SER A 180 2.80 19.63 7.48
N LEU A 181 4.07 19.64 7.05
CA LEU A 181 4.60 18.68 6.08
C LEU A 181 4.57 17.24 6.61
N SER A 182 4.99 17.02 7.86
CA SER A 182 4.98 15.70 8.50
C SER A 182 3.56 15.17 8.63
N MET A 183 2.61 16.04 8.99
CA MET A 183 1.21 15.65 9.14
C MET A 183 0.53 15.33 7.80
N ARG A 184 0.83 16.07 6.73
CA ARG A 184 0.39 15.71 5.37
C ARG A 184 1.00 14.38 4.92
N ALA A 185 2.30 14.18 5.13
CA ALA A 185 2.99 12.93 4.80
C ALA A 185 2.36 11.73 5.53
N ARG A 186 2.01 11.90 6.80
CA ARG A 186 1.32 10.89 7.62
C ARG A 186 -0.02 10.47 7.02
N LEU A 187 -0.85 11.44 6.63
CA LEU A 187 -2.13 11.18 5.94
C LEU A 187 -1.89 10.47 4.61
N ALA A 188 -0.94 10.94 3.79
CA ALA A 188 -0.62 10.35 2.50
C ALA A 188 -0.21 8.87 2.62
N GLN A 189 0.64 8.51 3.59
CA GLN A 189 1.05 7.12 3.82
C GLN A 189 -0.16 6.20 4.05
N VAL A 190 -1.15 6.65 4.82
CA VAL A 190 -2.39 5.88 5.08
C VAL A 190 -3.24 5.79 3.83
N VAL A 191 -3.44 6.90 3.11
CA VAL A 191 -4.24 6.94 1.88
C VAL A 191 -3.66 6.02 0.82
N PHE A 192 -2.37 6.12 0.51
CA PHE A 192 -1.73 5.28 -0.50
C PHE A 192 -1.78 3.79 -0.14
N THR A 193 -1.61 3.46 1.15
CA THR A 193 -1.69 2.08 1.64
C THR A 193 -3.12 1.51 1.56
N ALA A 194 -4.13 2.27 1.98
CA ALA A 194 -5.52 1.83 1.92
C ALA A 194 -6.03 1.70 0.48
N THR A 195 -5.67 2.65 -0.38
CA THR A 195 -6.11 2.69 -1.80
C THR A 195 -5.34 1.74 -2.71
N ARG A 196 -4.39 0.97 -2.17
CA ARG A 196 -3.79 -0.14 -2.93
C ARG A 196 -4.80 -1.25 -3.22
N PHE A 197 -5.83 -1.36 -2.38
CA PHE A 197 -6.94 -2.27 -2.55
C PHE A 197 -7.95 -1.65 -3.51
N PRO A 198 -8.25 -2.28 -4.68
CA PRO A 198 -9.10 -1.67 -5.71
C PRO A 198 -10.52 -1.30 -5.25
N ALA A 199 -11.01 -1.95 -4.18
CA ALA A 199 -12.30 -1.62 -3.57
C ALA A 199 -12.28 -0.33 -2.73
N ILE A 200 -11.15 0.37 -2.61
CA ILE A 200 -10.98 1.60 -1.81
C ILE A 200 -10.32 2.67 -2.69
N GLU A 201 -11.02 3.77 -2.90
CA GLU A 201 -10.54 4.93 -3.67
C GLU A 201 -10.19 6.12 -2.77
N LYS A 202 -10.88 6.25 -1.63
CA LYS A 202 -10.70 7.35 -0.68
C LYS A 202 -10.72 6.87 0.77
N VAL A 203 -10.14 7.68 1.66
CA VAL A 203 -10.08 7.43 3.10
C VAL A 203 -10.75 8.57 3.85
N ARG A 204 -11.60 8.22 4.80
CA ARG A 204 -12.15 9.14 5.79
C ARG A 204 -11.48 8.86 7.14
N PHE A 205 -10.90 9.88 7.75
CA PHE A 205 -10.17 9.73 9.01
C PHE A 205 -11.06 9.94 10.24
N LYS A 206 -10.83 9.12 11.26
CA LYS A 206 -11.32 9.30 12.63
C LYS A 206 -10.14 9.17 13.60
N VAL A 207 -10.19 9.92 14.69
CA VAL A 207 -9.27 9.81 15.82
C VAL A 207 -10.09 9.63 17.09
N ASP A 208 -9.80 8.57 17.82
CA ASP A 208 -10.53 8.15 19.02
C ASP A 208 -12.07 8.08 18.80
N GLY A 209 -12.48 7.63 17.61
CA GLY A 209 -13.88 7.47 17.22
C GLY A 209 -14.55 8.75 16.70
N LYS A 210 -13.89 9.90 16.82
CA LYS A 210 -14.41 11.20 16.36
C LYS A 210 -13.97 11.49 14.93
N PRO A 211 -14.87 11.97 14.05
CA PRO A 211 -14.48 12.46 12.72
C PRO A 211 -13.42 13.56 12.82
N VAL A 212 -12.39 13.47 11.97
CA VAL A 212 -11.37 14.51 11.86
C VAL A 212 -11.78 15.48 10.75
N THR A 213 -12.05 16.73 11.10
CA THR A 213 -12.29 17.84 10.15
C THR A 213 -11.10 18.79 10.07
N SER A 214 -10.25 18.79 11.09
CA SER A 214 -8.99 19.49 11.17
C SER A 214 -7.97 18.52 11.78
N PHE A 215 -6.85 18.33 11.12
CA PHE A 215 -5.81 17.39 11.54
C PHE A 215 -4.52 18.13 11.91
N GLY A 216 -4.00 17.81 13.09
CA GLY A 216 -2.80 18.45 13.63
C GLY A 216 -3.03 19.83 14.21
N GLY A 217 -2.04 20.29 15.00
CA GLY A 217 -2.03 21.66 15.56
C GLY A 217 -1.94 22.78 14.51
N GLU A 218 -1.58 22.45 13.27
CA GLU A 218 -1.47 23.38 12.14
C GLU A 218 -2.79 23.52 11.36
N GLY A 219 -3.79 22.70 11.67
CA GLY A 219 -5.14 22.85 11.12
C GLY A 219 -5.30 22.37 9.67
N ILE A 220 -4.76 21.20 9.31
CA ILE A 220 -4.99 20.62 7.98
C ILE A 220 -6.47 20.28 7.85
N VAL A 221 -7.18 21.03 7.00
CA VAL A 221 -8.63 20.88 6.85
C VAL A 221 -8.97 19.63 6.04
N LEU A 222 -9.80 18.76 6.62
CA LEU A 222 -10.32 17.54 6.01
C LEU A 222 -11.85 17.62 5.88
N ASN A 223 -12.32 18.26 4.80
CA ASN A 223 -13.76 18.47 4.55
C ASN A 223 -14.51 17.22 4.06
N GLY A 224 -13.84 16.05 4.01
CA GLY A 224 -14.43 14.81 3.50
C GLY A 224 -13.40 13.69 3.34
N PRO A 225 -13.79 12.59 2.68
CA PRO A 225 -12.84 11.55 2.30
C PRO A 225 -11.79 12.07 1.32
N VAL A 226 -10.52 11.75 1.57
CA VAL A 226 -9.38 12.15 0.73
C VAL A 226 -8.80 10.95 -0.02
N GLY A 227 -8.30 11.17 -1.23
CA GLY A 227 -7.67 10.18 -2.11
C GLY A 227 -6.24 10.56 -2.46
N ARG A 228 -5.60 9.79 -3.35
CA ARG A 228 -4.19 9.98 -3.73
C ARG A 228 -3.91 11.36 -4.32
N ALA A 229 -4.85 11.91 -5.10
CA ALA A 229 -4.73 13.22 -5.73
C ALA A 229 -4.61 14.39 -4.73
N ASP A 230 -5.16 14.26 -3.52
CA ASP A 230 -5.04 15.27 -2.46
C ASP A 230 -3.61 15.37 -1.89
N PHE A 231 -2.73 14.44 -2.27
CA PHE A 231 -1.34 14.33 -1.83
C PHE A 231 -0.38 14.19 -3.03
N GLU A 232 -0.74 14.74 -4.19
CA GLU A 232 0.07 14.64 -5.42
C GLU A 232 1.49 15.17 -5.22
N GLU A 233 1.66 16.24 -4.43
CA GLU A 233 2.99 16.80 -4.15
C GLU A 233 3.91 15.86 -3.35
N LEU A 234 3.35 14.87 -2.66
CA LEU A 234 4.11 13.86 -1.92
C LEU A 234 4.38 12.61 -2.76
N ALA A 235 3.75 12.45 -3.92
CA ALA A 235 4.11 11.41 -4.86
C ALA A 235 5.36 11.84 -5.67
N PRO A 236 6.28 10.91 -5.99
CA PRO A 236 7.30 11.16 -7.01
C PRO A 236 6.63 11.29 -8.39
N LEU A 237 7.28 11.97 -9.35
CA LEU A 237 6.70 12.13 -10.69
C LEU A 237 6.53 10.78 -11.37
N VAL A 238 7.42 9.81 -11.11
CA VAL A 238 7.23 8.41 -11.45
C VAL A 238 7.21 7.59 -10.17
N LEU A 239 6.07 7.01 -9.84
CA LEU A 239 5.89 6.12 -8.70
C LEU A 239 5.84 4.68 -9.19
N VAL A 240 6.90 3.91 -8.94
CA VAL A 240 6.93 2.48 -9.26
C VAL A 240 6.28 1.70 -8.12
N GLU A 241 5.21 0.95 -8.43
CA GLU A 241 4.48 0.16 -7.43
C GLU A 241 4.74 -1.36 -7.55
N SER A 242 5.36 -1.78 -8.65
CA SER A 242 6.02 -3.08 -8.77
C SER A 242 7.12 -3.01 -9.83
N PRO A 243 8.28 -3.67 -9.62
CA PRO A 243 8.69 -4.40 -8.42
C PRO A 243 8.80 -3.50 -7.17
N LEU A 244 8.81 -4.10 -5.99
CA LEU A 244 9.04 -3.41 -4.72
C LEU A 244 10.50 -3.57 -4.26
N ILE A 245 10.89 -2.77 -3.28
CA ILE A 245 12.25 -2.84 -2.72
C ILE A 245 12.56 -4.24 -2.18
N GLY A 246 13.71 -4.80 -2.60
CA GLY A 246 14.15 -6.14 -2.24
C GLY A 246 13.51 -7.26 -3.06
N ASP A 247 12.62 -6.96 -4.01
CA ASP A 247 12.01 -7.99 -4.85
C ASP A 247 13.05 -8.68 -5.73
N THR A 248 12.90 -9.99 -5.88
CA THR A 248 13.66 -10.73 -6.89
C THR A 248 12.91 -10.67 -8.20
N VAL A 249 13.57 -10.14 -9.24
CA VAL A 249 13.01 -10.02 -10.59
C VAL A 249 13.68 -11.02 -11.53
N ARG A 250 12.93 -11.54 -12.50
CA ARG A 250 13.38 -12.45 -13.57
C ARG A 250 13.02 -11.87 -14.93
N MET A 251 13.68 -12.29 -16.00
CA MET A 251 13.33 -11.87 -17.34
C MET A 251 12.10 -12.64 -17.87
N PRO A 252 11.11 -11.96 -18.48
CA PRO A 252 10.93 -10.51 -18.52
C PRO A 252 10.35 -10.00 -17.20
N VAL A 253 10.68 -8.75 -16.82
CA VAL A 253 10.13 -8.12 -15.62
C VAL A 253 8.95 -7.23 -15.97
N ARG A 254 7.82 -7.41 -15.31
CA ARG A 254 6.69 -6.49 -15.38
C ARG A 254 6.91 -5.35 -14.39
N VAL A 255 6.86 -4.12 -14.87
CA VAL A 255 7.00 -2.90 -14.08
C VAL A 255 5.73 -2.08 -14.26
N TRP A 256 5.07 -1.74 -13.16
CA TRP A 256 3.85 -0.95 -13.20
C TRP A 256 3.78 0.05 -12.05
N GLY A 257 2.96 1.08 -12.25
CA GLY A 257 2.80 2.16 -11.29
C GLY A 257 2.01 3.32 -11.86
N SER A 258 2.34 4.53 -11.42
CA SER A 258 1.73 5.77 -11.91
C SER A 258 2.77 6.84 -12.15
N ALA A 259 2.50 7.73 -13.11
CA ALA A 259 3.39 8.84 -13.41
C ALA A 259 2.63 10.12 -13.77
N ASN A 260 3.27 11.25 -13.50
CA ASN A 260 2.84 12.58 -13.89
C ASN A 260 4.05 13.32 -14.46
N THR A 261 4.55 12.85 -15.60
CA THR A 261 5.71 13.43 -16.30
C THR A 261 5.25 14.28 -17.48
N PHE A 262 6.16 15.12 -17.99
CA PHE A 262 5.92 15.85 -19.24
C PHE A 262 5.68 14.87 -20.39
N GLU A 263 4.62 15.08 -21.18
CA GLU A 263 4.20 14.22 -22.30
C GLU A 263 3.92 12.75 -21.92
N ALA A 264 3.75 12.46 -20.62
CA ALA A 264 3.56 11.11 -20.09
C ALA A 264 4.73 10.15 -20.36
N THR A 265 5.89 10.64 -20.81
CA THR A 265 7.04 9.80 -21.13
C THR A 265 8.10 9.85 -20.05
N PHE A 266 8.83 8.74 -19.89
CA PHE A 266 9.98 8.60 -19.01
C PHE A 266 10.79 7.36 -19.40
N ARG A 267 11.90 7.12 -18.72
CA ARG A 267 12.75 5.94 -18.94
C ARG A 267 12.82 5.07 -17.70
N LEU A 268 12.93 3.77 -17.95
CA LEU A 268 13.15 2.75 -16.94
C LEU A 268 14.46 2.04 -17.25
N LYS A 269 15.42 2.14 -16.33
CA LYS A 269 16.73 1.50 -16.43
C LYS A 269 16.89 0.45 -15.36
N ILE A 270 17.34 -0.73 -15.75
CA ILE A 270 17.69 -1.84 -14.87
C ILE A 270 19.21 -1.98 -14.89
N THR A 271 19.86 -1.88 -13.73
CA THR A 271 21.27 -2.20 -13.56
C THR A 271 21.46 -3.50 -12.77
N ASP A 272 22.48 -4.27 -13.13
CA ASP A 272 22.84 -5.51 -12.44
C ASP A 272 23.89 -5.30 -11.33
N ALA A 273 24.29 -6.39 -10.67
CA ALA A 273 25.26 -6.38 -9.58
C ALA A 273 26.68 -5.97 -9.99
N ALA A 274 26.98 -5.97 -11.28
CA ALA A 274 28.24 -5.48 -11.81
C ALA A 274 28.15 -4.01 -12.25
N GLY A 275 27.01 -3.35 -12.03
CA GLY A 275 26.75 -1.98 -12.47
C GLY A 275 26.43 -1.87 -13.97
N HIS A 276 26.29 -3.00 -14.68
CA HIS A 276 25.99 -2.97 -16.10
C HIS A 276 24.50 -2.68 -16.32
N THR A 277 24.20 -1.90 -17.36
CA THR A 277 22.81 -1.63 -17.77
C THR A 277 22.23 -2.85 -18.47
N ALA A 278 21.38 -3.60 -17.77
CA ALA A 278 20.73 -4.81 -18.26
C ALA A 278 19.53 -4.51 -19.18
N ALA A 279 18.87 -3.37 -18.97
CA ALA A 279 17.85 -2.81 -19.84
C ALA A 279 17.75 -1.30 -19.62
N ASP A 280 17.37 -0.57 -20.66
CA ASP A 280 17.06 0.86 -20.60
C ASP A 280 16.02 1.15 -21.68
N VAL A 281 14.77 1.38 -21.25
CA VAL A 281 13.61 1.46 -22.15
C VAL A 281 12.79 2.71 -21.90
N TYR A 282 12.11 3.18 -22.94
CA TYR A 282 11.05 4.17 -22.81
C TYR A 282 9.78 3.53 -22.25
N ALA A 283 9.09 4.27 -21.39
CA ALA A 283 7.76 3.95 -20.93
C ALA A 283 6.86 5.18 -21.09
N THR A 284 5.57 4.91 -21.28
CA THR A 284 4.54 5.93 -21.45
C THR A 284 3.42 5.64 -20.46
N ALA A 285 3.05 6.64 -19.67
CA ALA A 285 1.85 6.60 -18.85
C ALA A 285 0.62 6.95 -19.68
N THR A 286 -0.56 6.54 -19.22
CA THR A 286 -1.84 6.83 -19.89
C THR A 286 -2.19 8.33 -19.93
N SER A 287 -1.50 9.14 -19.13
CA SER A 287 -1.67 10.59 -19.02
C SER A 287 -0.38 11.21 -18.47
N GLY A 288 -0.18 12.50 -18.75
CA GLY A 288 0.95 13.28 -18.26
C GLY A 288 0.63 14.77 -18.21
N SER A 289 1.67 15.60 -18.07
CA SER A 289 1.58 17.06 -18.11
C SER A 289 0.52 17.65 -17.15
N GLY A 290 0.62 17.28 -15.87
CA GLY A 290 -0.25 17.79 -14.80
C GLY A 290 -1.39 16.84 -14.43
N THR A 291 -1.63 15.80 -15.23
CA THR A 291 -2.59 14.74 -14.91
C THR A 291 -1.88 13.40 -14.76
N ARG A 292 -1.89 12.84 -13.54
CA ARG A 292 -1.29 11.54 -13.25
C ARG A 292 -1.98 10.42 -14.01
N GLY A 293 -1.21 9.66 -14.79
CA GLY A 293 -1.64 8.43 -15.46
C GLY A 293 -1.03 7.18 -14.84
N THR A 294 -1.48 6.00 -15.29
CA THR A 294 -0.89 4.71 -14.92
C THR A 294 0.03 4.21 -16.04
N PHE A 295 0.94 3.31 -15.70
CA PHE A 295 1.74 2.58 -16.70
C PHE A 295 1.90 1.13 -16.27
N ASP A 296 2.05 0.25 -17.26
CA ASP A 296 2.28 -1.17 -17.08
C ASP A 296 3.06 -1.70 -18.27
N VAL A 297 4.34 -1.99 -18.07
CA VAL A 297 5.27 -2.38 -19.13
C VAL A 297 5.98 -3.66 -18.76
N THR A 298 6.28 -4.49 -19.76
CA THR A 298 7.06 -5.71 -19.60
C THR A 298 8.41 -5.53 -20.27
N ILE A 299 9.48 -5.57 -19.48
CA ILE A 299 10.84 -5.23 -19.89
C ILE A 299 11.66 -6.53 -20.02
N PRO A 300 12.05 -6.94 -21.23
CA PRO A 300 13.12 -7.93 -21.38
C PRO A 300 14.43 -7.29 -20.95
N TYR A 301 15.25 -8.01 -20.17
CA TYR A 301 16.55 -7.53 -19.73
C TYR A 301 17.59 -8.65 -19.79
N ARG A 302 18.86 -8.29 -19.98
CA ARG A 302 19.96 -9.27 -19.97
C ARG A 302 20.97 -8.88 -18.89
N ALA A 303 20.92 -9.59 -17.76
CA ALA A 303 21.87 -9.40 -16.68
C ALA A 303 23.14 -10.22 -16.93
N THR A 304 24.31 -9.64 -16.63
CA THR A 304 25.59 -10.36 -16.71
C THR A 304 25.81 -11.23 -15.47
N ARG A 305 25.26 -10.80 -14.33
CA ARG A 305 25.40 -11.43 -13.02
C ARG A 305 24.12 -11.30 -12.20
N SER A 306 23.67 -12.41 -11.61
CA SER A 306 22.59 -12.39 -10.61
C SER A 306 23.07 -11.72 -9.31
N GLY A 307 22.23 -10.90 -8.70
CA GLY A 307 22.54 -10.24 -7.43
C GLY A 307 21.81 -8.92 -7.24
N SER A 308 22.33 -8.06 -6.37
CA SER A 308 21.77 -6.73 -6.13
C SER A 308 21.78 -5.91 -7.42
N GLY A 309 20.63 -5.37 -7.79
CA GLY A 309 20.49 -4.46 -8.92
C GLY A 309 19.57 -3.31 -8.57
N LEU A 310 19.33 -2.45 -9.55
CA LEU A 310 18.54 -1.24 -9.37
C LEU A 310 17.58 -1.07 -10.53
N LEU A 311 16.31 -0.84 -10.23
CA LEU A 311 15.38 -0.25 -11.18
C LEU A 311 15.32 1.26 -10.90
N THR A 312 15.69 2.05 -11.91
CA THR A 312 15.69 3.51 -11.84
C THR A 312 14.65 4.06 -12.82
N ALA A 313 13.72 4.85 -12.31
CA ALA A 313 12.84 5.67 -13.12
C ALA A 313 13.42 7.08 -13.22
N TYR A 314 13.60 7.58 -14.43
CA TYR A 314 14.20 8.88 -14.69
C TYR A 314 13.72 9.47 -16.00
N TRP A 315 13.98 10.75 -16.19
CA TRP A 315 13.81 11.45 -17.47
C TRP A 315 15.05 12.29 -17.75
N ASN A 316 15.25 12.67 -19.00
CA ASN A 316 16.33 13.58 -19.36
C ASN A 316 15.79 15.00 -19.34
N SER A 317 16.46 15.87 -18.60
CA SER A 317 16.15 17.30 -18.56
C SER A 317 16.22 17.90 -19.96
N LEU A 318 15.20 18.69 -20.32
CA LEU A 318 15.17 19.41 -21.60
C LEU A 318 16.13 20.60 -21.61
N GLU A 319 16.57 21.07 -20.44
CA GLU A 319 17.47 22.21 -20.30
C GLU A 319 18.94 21.83 -20.59
N ASP A 320 19.38 20.67 -20.09
CA ASP A 320 20.80 20.27 -20.09
C ASP A 320 21.04 18.80 -20.49
N GLY A 321 19.98 18.03 -20.77
CA GLY A 321 20.08 16.62 -21.16
C GLY A 321 20.47 15.67 -20.03
N HIS A 322 20.67 16.15 -18.80
CA HIS A 322 21.06 15.32 -17.67
C HIS A 322 19.88 14.48 -17.16
N ALA A 323 20.20 13.26 -16.69
CA ALA A 323 19.21 12.34 -16.15
C ALA A 323 18.74 12.80 -14.76
N VAL A 324 17.47 13.18 -14.65
CA VAL A 324 16.80 13.50 -13.39
C VAL A 324 16.13 12.22 -12.87
N THR A 325 16.64 11.72 -11.74
CA THR A 325 16.13 10.49 -11.12
C THR A 325 14.89 10.79 -10.28
N GLU A 326 13.79 10.11 -10.58
CA GLU A 326 12.50 10.28 -9.89
C GLU A 326 12.26 9.21 -8.83
N ASP A 327 12.61 7.96 -9.14
CA ASP A 327 12.47 6.86 -8.20
C ASP A 327 13.56 5.81 -8.41
N THR A 328 13.87 5.12 -7.32
CA THR A 328 14.91 4.11 -7.27
C THR A 328 14.45 2.95 -6.39
N VAL A 329 14.32 1.79 -7.03
CA VAL A 329 13.84 0.54 -6.43
C VAL A 329 14.98 -0.48 -6.43
N PRO A 330 15.66 -0.70 -5.29
CA PRO A 330 16.62 -1.78 -5.15
C PRO A 330 15.92 -3.12 -5.35
N VAL A 331 16.47 -3.97 -6.22
CA VAL A 331 15.92 -5.29 -6.55
C VAL A 331 17.04 -6.33 -6.54
N THR A 332 16.67 -7.61 -6.50
CA THR A 332 17.59 -8.70 -6.81
C THR A 332 17.34 -9.14 -8.25
N VAL A 333 18.29 -8.86 -9.13
CA VAL A 333 18.21 -9.22 -10.55
C VAL A 333 18.71 -10.65 -10.74
N MET A 334 18.00 -11.45 -11.54
CA MET A 334 18.38 -12.81 -11.90
C MET A 334 18.79 -12.87 -13.37
N ARG A 335 19.90 -13.54 -13.65
CA ARG A 335 20.32 -13.86 -15.03
C ARG A 335 19.39 -14.87 -15.68
#